data_AF-A0A349SEQ8-F1
#
_entry.id   AF-A0A349SEQ8-F1
#
_cell.length_a   1.000
_cell.length_b   1.000
_cell.length_c   1.000
_cell.angle_alpha   90.00
_cell.angle_beta   90.00
_cell.angle_gamma   90.00
#
_symmetry.space_group_name_H-M   'P 1'
#
loop_
_entity.id
_entity.type
_entity.pdbx_description
1 polymer ?
#
loop_
_entity_poly.entity_id
_entity_poly.type
_entity_poly.pdbx_seq_one_letter_code
_entity_poly.pdbx_strand_id
1 'polypeptide(L)' 'QYSRSYLRHLYTTGEMLGPRLGTIHNLHFFQRLMASVRKEIKSKGFTAFRLDFLAQFQSGNPPVA' A
#
# COMPACT_ATOMS: atom_id res chain seq x y z
N GLN A 1 -13.42 2.46 0.34
CA GLN A 1 -14.68 3.16 0.02
C GLN A 1 -14.45 4.64 -0.35
N TYR A 2 -13.44 4.96 -1.17
CA TYR A 2 -13.25 6.30 -1.74
C TYR A 2 -12.55 6.13 -3.08
N SER A 3 -12.95 6.90 -4.10
CA SER A 3 -12.31 6.84 -5.41
C SER A 3 -10.99 7.64 -5.41
N ARG A 4 -10.08 7.31 -6.34
CA ARG A 4 -8.86 8.10 -6.55
C ARG A 4 -9.17 9.54 -6.97
N SER A 5 -10.25 9.75 -7.73
CA SER A 5 -10.71 11.09 -8.12
C SER A 5 -11.17 11.91 -6.93
N TYR A 6 -11.89 11.29 -5.99
CA TYR A 6 -12.33 11.95 -4.76
C TYR A 6 -11.15 12.33 -3.85
N LEU A 7 -10.18 11.43 -3.67
CA LEU A 7 -8.96 11.76 -2.93
C LEU A 7 -8.19 12.91 -3.59
N ARG A 8 -8.05 12.90 -4.92
CA ARG A 8 -7.39 13.99 -5.66
C ARG A 8 -8.10 15.33 -5.44
N HIS A 9 -9.43 15.34 -5.43
CA HIS A 9 -10.22 16.53 -5.14
C HIS A 9 -9.89 17.08 -3.75
N LEU A 10 -9.94 16.24 -2.70
CA LEU A 10 -9.64 16.65 -1.32
C LEU A 10 -8.23 17.27 -1.17
N TYR A 11 -7.24 16.70 -1.87
CA TYR A 11 -5.88 17.26 -1.87
C TYR A 11 -5.81 18.60 -2.62
N THR A 12 -6.60 18.75 -3.69
CA THR A 12 -6.61 19.96 -4.51
C THR A 12 -7.35 21.11 -3.82
N THR A 13 -8.40 20.81 -3.05
CA THR A 13 -9.17 21.80 -2.27
C THR A 13 -8.50 22.15 -0.93
N GLY A 14 -7.45 21.44 -0.53
CA GLY A 14 -6.76 21.68 0.75
C GLY A 14 -7.54 21.19 1.97
N GLU A 15 -8.46 20.25 1.79
CA GLU A 15 -9.28 19.73 2.88
C GLU A 15 -8.50 18.77 3.78
N MET A 16 -8.64 18.93 5.10
CA MET A 16 -7.98 18.09 6.10
C MET A 16 -8.40 16.61 6.03
N LEU A 17 -9.53 16.30 5.40
CA LEU A 17 -9.96 14.92 5.16
C LEU A 17 -9.00 14.17 4.21
N GLY A 18 -8.39 14.87 3.24
CA GLY A 18 -7.41 14.31 2.31
C GLY A 18 -6.23 13.63 3.02
N PRO A 19 -5.42 14.35 3.82
CA PRO A 19 -4.32 13.76 4.58
C PRO A 19 -4.78 12.69 5.58
N ARG A 20 -5.96 12.83 6.20
CA ARG A 20 -6.51 11.80 7.09
C ARG A 20 -6.74 10.47 6.37
N LEU A 21 -7.41 10.51 5.20
CA LEU A 21 -7.65 9.31 4.39
C LEU A 21 -6.33 8.74 3.84
N GLY A 22 -5.39 9.60 3.44
CA GLY A 22 -4.05 9.20 3.03
C GLY A 22 -3.29 8.45 4.14
N THR A 23 -3.31 8.95 5.37
CA THR A 23 -2.69 8.28 6.52
C THR A 23 -3.34 6.93 6.80
N ILE A 24 -4.67 6.85 6.83
CA ILE A 24 -5.39 5.59 7.06
C ILE A 24 -5.02 4.56 5.98
N HIS A 25 -5.02 4.96 4.70
CA HIS A 25 -4.64 4.10 3.59
C HIS A 25 -3.19 3.60 3.73
N ASN A 26 -2.24 4.51 3.99
CA ASN A 26 -0.83 4.18 4.11
C ASN A 26 -0.58 3.21 5.28
N LEU A 27 -1.18 3.46 6.44
CA LEU A 27 -1.03 2.57 7.60
C LEU A 27 -1.61 1.18 7.33
N HIS A 28 -2.75 1.09 6.64
CA HIS A 28 -3.33 -0.20 6.27
C HIS A 28 -2.42 -0.97 5.28
N PHE A 29 -1.87 -0.27 4.29
CA PHE A 29 -0.90 -0.84 3.35
C PHE A 29 0.34 -1.38 4.07
N PHE A 30 0.98 -0.57 4.93
CA PHE A 30 2.18 -0.98 5.67
C PHE A 30 1.90 -2.17 6.59
N GLN A 31 0.76 -2.19 7.29
CA GLN A 31 0.39 -3.32 8.15
C GLN A 31 0.23 -4.62 7.36
N ARG A 32 -0.43 -4.57 6.19
CA ARG A 32 -0.57 -5.73 5.30
C ARG A 32 0.76 -6.19 4.73
N LEU A 33 1.59 -5.25 4.26
CA LEU A 33 2.92 -5.55 3.75
C LEU A 33 3.76 -6.27 4.82
N MET A 34 3.82 -5.73 6.03
CA MET A 34 4.58 -6.33 7.12
C MET A 34 4.01 -7.68 7.57
N ALA A 35 2.70 -7.88 7.49
CA ALA A 35 2.08 -9.18 7.73
C ALA A 35 2.53 -10.23 6.70
N SER A 36 2.53 -9.89 5.41
CA SER A 36 3.03 -10.76 4.34
C SER A 36 4.51 -11.05 4.51
N VAL A 37 5.34 -10.04 4.81
CA VAL A 37 6.77 -10.22 5.08
C VAL A 37 6.99 -11.22 6.23
N ARG A 38 6.30 -11.05 7.36
CA ARG A 38 6.41 -11.98 8.50
C ARG A 38 5.99 -13.40 8.14
N LYS A 39 4.95 -13.56 7.31
CA LYS A 39 4.50 -14.88 6.82
C LYS A 39 5.58 -15.54 5.96
N GLU A 40 6.16 -14.81 5.02
CA GLU A 40 7.14 -15.35 4.07
C GLU A 40 8.51 -15.62 4.70
N ILE A 41 8.87 -14.89 5.76
CA ILE A 41 10.05 -15.23 6.56
C ILE A 41 9.83 -16.58 7.27
N LYS A 42 8.65 -16.79 7.86
CA LYS A 42 8.32 -18.06 8.55
C LYS A 42 8.26 -19.26 7.60
N SER A 43 7.79 -19.06 6.36
CA SER A 43 7.73 -20.10 5.32
C SER A 43 9.06 -20.34 4.60
N LYS A 44 10.12 -19.58 4.93
CA LYS A 44 11.41 -19.54 4.19
C LYS A 44 11.26 -19.09 2.71
N GLY A 45 10.16 -18.43 2.36
CA GLY A 45 9.84 -17.92 1.01
C GLY A 45 10.21 -16.45 0.75
N PHE A 46 10.79 -15.74 1.72
CA PHE A 46 10.97 -14.29 1.66
C PHE A 46 11.74 -13.78 0.43
N THR A 47 12.78 -14.48 -0.03
CA THR A 47 13.59 -14.03 -1.18
C THR A 47 12.77 -13.96 -2.47
N ALA A 48 11.95 -14.99 -2.73
CA ALA A 48 11.06 -15.02 -3.91
C ALA A 48 10.00 -13.93 -3.78
N PHE A 49 9.33 -13.84 -2.63
CA PHE A 49 8.37 -12.78 -2.33
C PHE A 49 8.93 -11.38 -2.58
N ARG A 50 10.16 -11.11 -2.14
CA ARG A 50 10.82 -9.80 -2.33
C ARG A 50 11.00 -9.47 -3.81
N LEU A 51 11.47 -10.42 -4.61
CA LEU A 51 11.70 -10.21 -6.05
C LEU A 51 10.38 -9.92 -6.77
N ASP A 52 9.36 -10.73 -6.53
CA ASP A 52 8.03 -10.58 -7.14
C ASP A 52 7.37 -9.27 -6.71
N PHE A 53 7.47 -8.94 -5.42
CA PHE A 53 6.94 -7.69 -4.88
C PHE A 53 7.58 -6.47 -5.54
N LEU A 54 8.91 -6.44 -5.64
CA LEU A 54 9.63 -5.30 -6.22
C LEU A 54 9.32 -5.14 -7.72
N ALA A 55 9.26 -6.24 -8.47
CA ALA A 55 8.92 -6.21 -9.89
C ALA A 55 7.52 -5.61 -10.12
N GLN A 56 6.54 -6.02 -9.30
CA GLN A 56 5.17 -5.50 -9.36
C GLN A 56 5.05 -4.06 -8.86
N PHE A 57 5.78 -3.70 -7.81
CA PHE A 57 5.78 -2.33 -7.28
C PHE A 57 6.36 -1.33 -8.27
N GLN A 58 7.44 -1.70 -8.97
CA GLN A 58 8.07 -0.86 -10.00
C GLN A 58 7.21 -0.71 -11.26
N SER A 59 6.42 -1.72 -11.62
CA SER A 59 5.46 -1.63 -12.73
C SER A 59 4.19 -0.84 -12.38
N GLY A 60 4.09 -0.32 -11.15
CA GLY A 60 2.94 0.48 -10.69
C GLY A 60 1.74 -0.35 -10.24
N ASN A 61 1.90 -1.65 -10.02
CA ASN A 61 0.84 -2.55 -9.58
C ASN A 61 1.21 -3.23 -8.25
N PRO A 62 1.11 -2.53 -7.10
CA PRO A 62 1.52 -3.09 -5.82
C PRO A 62 0.66 -4.32 -5.46
N PRO A 63 1.27 -5.47 -5.10
CA PRO A 63 0.54 -6.73 -4.85
C PRO A 63 -0.29 -6.74 -3.56
N VAL A 64 -0.23 -5.67 -2.76
CA VAL A 64 -0.91 -5.55 -1.45
C VAL A 64 -1.96 -4.44 -1.40
N ALA A 65 -2.44 -3.99 -2.57
CA ALA A 65 -3.55 -3.04 -2.67
C ALA A 65 -4.79 -3.50 -1.89
#